data_AF-A0A9E4PP74-F1
#
_entry.id   AF-A0A9E4PP74-F1
#
_cell.length_a   1.000
_cell.length_b   1.000
_cell.length_c   1.000
_cell.angle_alpha   90.00
_cell.angle_beta   90.00
_cell.angle_gamma   90.00
#
_symmetry.space_group_name_H-M   'P 1'
#
loop_
_entity.id
_entity.type
_entity.pdbx_description
1 polymer ?
#
loop_
_entity_poly.entity_id
_entity_poly.type
_entity_poly.pdbx_seq_one_letter_code
_entity_poly.pdbx_strand_id
1 'polypeptide(L)' 'EFEWVGKDRHHHLICRSCGDVESLDNSYLDGMATLLYEEAGFQADLGHFAIFGVCKGCQTKA' A
#
# COMPACT_ATOMS: atom_id res chain seq x y z
N GLU A 1 18.41 7.16 -9.11
CA GLU A 1 18.68 5.72 -9.03
C GLU A 1 17.61 5.02 -9.86
N PHE A 2 17.97 4.05 -10.70
CA PHE A 2 17.01 3.35 -11.56
C PHE A 2 16.90 1.90 -11.07
N GLU A 3 15.67 1.46 -10.83
CA GLU A 3 15.35 0.09 -10.43
C GLU A 3 14.72 -0.67 -11.60
N TRP A 4 15.14 -1.92 -11.77
CA TRP A 4 14.59 -2.83 -12.76
C TRP A 4 13.14 -3.18 -12.39
N VAL A 5 12.22 -3.02 -13.35
CA VAL A 5 10.80 -3.42 -13.21
C VAL A 5 10.71 -4.95 -13.31
N GLY A 6 11.24 -5.61 -12.28
CA GLY A 6 11.25 -7.05 -12.08
C GLY A 6 10.36 -7.41 -10.89
N LYS A 7 9.05 -7.26 -11.07
CA LYS A 7 8.01 -8.09 -10.43
C LYS A 7 7.77 -8.04 -8.90
N ASP A 8 8.38 -7.18 -8.12
CA ASP A 8 7.90 -6.94 -6.75
C ASP A 8 6.93 -5.77 -6.72
N ARG A 9 5.65 -6.07 -7.04
CA ARG A 9 4.54 -5.13 -6.82
C ARG A 9 4.39 -4.97 -5.31
N HIS A 10 4.86 -3.86 -4.77
CA HIS A 10 4.69 -3.49 -3.38
C HIS A 10 4.17 -2.05 -3.29
N HIS A 11 3.44 -1.80 -2.23
CA HIS A 11 2.82 -0.50 -1.93
C HIS A 11 3.68 0.24 -0.93
N HIS A 12 3.44 1.54 -0.82
CA HIS A 12 4.15 2.39 0.12
C HIS A 12 3.20 2.86 1.20
N LEU A 13 3.54 2.60 2.47
CA LEU A 13 2.93 3.25 3.62
C LEU A 13 3.75 4.49 3.94
N ILE A 14 3.13 5.67 3.89
CA ILE A 14 3.81 6.94 4.15
C ILE A 14 3.24 7.58 5.42
N CYS A 15 4.09 7.78 6.41
CA CYS A 15 3.71 8.45 7.65
C CYS A 15 3.59 9.96 7.44
N ARG A 16 2.41 10.53 7.70
CA ARG A 16 2.17 11.98 7.61
C ARG A 16 2.87 12.80 8.69
N SER A 17 3.29 12.16 9.79
CA SER A 17 3.88 12.86 10.94
C SER A 17 5.40 12.98 10.82
N CYS A 18 6.10 11.90 10.45
CA CYS A 18 7.56 11.88 10.34
C CYS A 18 8.09 11.71 8.92
N GLY A 19 7.23 11.43 7.94
CA GLY A 19 7.63 11.18 6.56
C GLY A 19 8.21 9.78 6.30
N ASP A 20 8.24 8.91 7.30
CA ASP A 20 8.76 7.55 7.17
C ASP A 20 7.99 6.74 6.13
N VAL A 21 8.71 5.90 5.38
CA VAL A 21 8.16 5.12 4.26
C VAL A 21 8.45 3.65 4.48
N GLU A 22 7.40 2.83 4.53
CA GLU A 22 7.49 1.38 4.68
C GLU A 22 6.89 0.69 3.44
N SER A 23 7.54 -0.36 2.95
CA SER A 23 6.99 -1.18 1.86
C SER A 23 5.97 -2.18 2.40
N LEU A 24 4.85 -2.30 1.70
CA LEU A 24 3.77 -3.25 1.98
C LEU A 24 3.64 -4.21 0.81
N ASP A 25 3.60 -5.51 1.11
CA ASP A 25 3.41 -6.53 0.08
C ASP A 25 2.00 -6.44 -0.55
N ASN A 26 1.87 -6.73 -1.85
CA ASN A 26 0.57 -6.66 -2.53
C ASN A 26 -0.47 -7.65 -1.97
N SER A 27 -0.04 -8.75 -1.32
CA SER A 27 -0.94 -9.72 -0.69
C SER A 27 -1.86 -9.11 0.37
N TYR A 28 -1.46 -8.00 0.99
CA TYR A 28 -2.31 -7.25 1.92
C TYR A 28 -3.57 -6.68 1.27
N LEU A 29 -3.60 -6.53 -0.06
CA LEU A 29 -4.71 -5.93 -0.81
C LEU A 29 -5.52 -6.95 -1.61
N ASP A 30 -5.12 -8.22 -1.66
CA ASP A 30 -5.81 -9.26 -2.45
C ASP A 30 -7.27 -9.43 -2.02
N GLY A 31 -7.55 -9.29 -0.72
CA GLY A 31 -8.92 -9.30 -0.19
C GLY A 31 -9.77 -8.14 -0.72
N MET A 32 -9.19 -6.95 -0.81
CA MET A 32 -9.89 -5.78 -1.38
C MET A 32 -10.14 -5.95 -2.88
N ALA A 33 -9.17 -6.47 -3.63
CA ALA A 33 -9.34 -6.77 -5.05
C ALA A 33 -10.49 -7.76 -5.27
N THR A 34 -10.57 -8.80 -4.42
CA THR A 34 -11.63 -9.80 -4.46
C THR A 34 -13.00 -9.16 -4.21
N LEU A 35 -13.15 -8.37 -3.13
CA LEU A 35 -14.41 -7.72 -2.80
C LEU A 35 -14.88 -6.75 -3.89
N LEU A 36 -13.98 -5.95 -4.47
CA LEU A 36 -14.31 -5.03 -5.56
C LEU A 36 -14.82 -5.77 -6.81
N TYR A 37 -14.25 -6.93 -7.09
CA TYR A 37 -14.70 -7.77 -8.19
C TYR A 37 -16.06 -8.43 -7.87
N GLU A 38 -16.22 -9.02 -6.69
CA GLU A 38 -17.44 -9.74 -6.31
C GLU A 38 -18.65 -8.82 -6.14
N GLU A 39 -18.48 -7.66 -5.51
CA GLU A 39 -19.60 -6.77 -5.18
C GLU A 39 -19.91 -5.77 -6.30
N ALA A 40 -18.89 -5.29 -7.00
CA ALA A 40 -19.04 -4.22 -7.99
C ALA A 40 -18.70 -4.66 -9.43
N GLY A 41 -18.25 -5.91 -9.65
CA GLY A 41 -17.75 -6.35 -10.96
C GLY A 41 -16.50 -5.59 -11.40
N PHE A 42 -15.80 -4.93 -10.48
CA PHE A 42 -14.73 -3.99 -10.79
C PHE A 42 -13.36 -4.66 -10.65
N GLN A 43 -12.68 -4.84 -11.79
CA GLN A 43 -11.32 -5.37 -11.81
C GLN A 43 -10.30 -4.26 -11.51
N ALA A 44 -10.01 -4.05 -10.22
CA ALA A 44 -9.11 -2.99 -9.76
C ALA A 44 -7.64 -3.29 -10.07
N ASP A 45 -6.92 -2.33 -10.65
CA ASP A 45 -5.46 -2.32 -10.66
C ASP A 45 -4.95 -1.62 -9.40
N LEU A 46 -4.55 -2.43 -8.43
CA LEU A 46 -4.03 -1.95 -7.17
C LEU A 46 -2.52 -1.77 -7.19
N GLY A 47 -1.80 -2.02 -8.28
CA GLY A 47 -0.33 -2.15 -8.25
C GLY A 47 0.47 -0.89 -7.95
N HIS A 48 -0.11 0.31 -8.07
CA HIS A 48 0.63 1.56 -7.98
C HIS A 48 -0.16 2.62 -7.22
N PHE A 49 -0.16 2.56 -5.88
CA PHE A 49 -0.62 3.68 -5.05
C PHE A 49 0.07 3.71 -3.69
N ALA A 50 0.10 4.90 -3.08
CA ALA A 50 0.62 5.13 -1.75
C ALA A 50 -0.52 5.23 -0.74
N ILE A 51 -0.36 4.61 0.42
CA ILE A 51 -1.28 4.67 1.56
C ILE A 51 -0.68 5.62 2.58
N PHE A 52 -1.42 6.67 2.95
CA PHE A 52 -0.95 7.65 3.92
C PHE A 52 -1.58 7.39 5.29
N GLY A 53 -0.76 7.41 6.34
CA GLY A 53 -1.21 7.16 7.71
C GLY A 53 -0.29 7.76 8.77
N VAL A 54 -0.28 7.19 9.96
CA VAL A 54 0.65 7.53 11.04
C VAL A 54 1.32 6.24 11.49
N CYS A 55 2.66 6.16 11.40
CA CYS A 55 3.40 4.95 11.78
C CYS A 55 3.30 4.67 13.29
N LYS A 56 3.58 3.43 13.68
CA LYS A 56 3.52 2.98 15.09
C LYS A 56 4.34 3.89 16.02
N GLY A 57 5.54 4.29 15.60
CA GLY A 57 6.41 5.16 16.40
C GLY A 57 5.84 6.56 16.64
N CYS A 58 5.08 7.11 15.69
CA CYS A 58 4.41 8.39 15.86
C CYS A 58 3.10 8.27 16.65
N GLN A 59 2.38 7.15 16.55
CA GLN A 59 1.18 6.90 17.36
C GLN A 59 1.51 6.86 18.86
N THR A 60 2.69 6.33 19.24
CA THR A 60 3.13 6.25 20.63
C THR A 60 3.73 7.55 21.19
N LYS A 61 3.93 8.57 20.34
CA LYS A 61 4.42 9.90 20.76
C LYS A 61 3.27 10.88 21.06
N ALA A 62 2.02 10.47 20.81
CA ALA A 62 0.81 11.23 21.07
C ALA A 62 0.40 11.18 22.55
#